data_AF-A0A067MQ76-F1
#
_entry.id   AF-A0A067MQ76-F1
#
_cell.length_a   1.000
_cell.length_b   1.000
_cell.length_c   1.000
_cell.angle_alpha   90.00
_cell.angle_beta   90.00
_cell.angle_gamma   90.00
#
_symmetry.space_group_name_H-M   'P 1'
#
loop_
_entity.id
_entity.type
_entity.pdbx_description
1 polymer ?
#
loop_
_entity_poly.entity_id
_entity_poly.type
_entity_poly.pdbx_seq_one_letter_code
_entity_poly.pdbx_strand_id
1 'polypeptide(L)'
;MIEPTCDTASPDYVSLLINGLVSKLRVEGSKKAMMPRSRITPLKVGDKTVRDVMREIDTERQIFTAARDEACGLITTYVSAILSDLGSERNKLSPISCLPDEVLSLIFEAACTGQNHSQTAPLNIAAVPRAWRDVALCTPRIWTAITIFSASLFLPRSKGALIDIAAHSECSEDMLDYLALCLPHTDRWRPLNPHTQQWSLDDGPVCTDAKATVPRGFTEP
;
A
#
# COMPACT_ATOMS: atom_id res chain seq x y z
N MET A 1 30.15 -19.59 11.00
CA MET A 1 29.16 -18.73 10.32
C MET A 1 28.26 -18.18 11.40
N ILE A 2 28.35 -16.87 11.64
CA ILE A 2 27.67 -16.18 12.75
C ILE A 2 26.46 -15.49 12.12
N GLU A 3 25.26 -15.95 12.46
CA GLU A 3 24.01 -15.27 12.11
C GLU A 3 23.88 -13.99 12.93
N PRO A 4 23.42 -12.87 12.35
CA PRO A 4 23.08 -11.69 13.11
C PRO A 4 21.72 -11.92 13.76
N THR A 5 21.72 -12.18 15.07
CA THR A 5 20.50 -12.12 15.88
C THR A 5 19.96 -10.70 15.82
N CYS A 6 18.85 -10.52 15.12
CA CYS A 6 18.05 -9.31 15.19
C CYS A 6 17.46 -9.27 16.60
N ASP A 7 18.20 -8.67 17.54
CA ASP A 7 17.68 -8.32 18.87
C ASP A 7 16.42 -7.51 18.63
N THR A 8 15.29 -8.13 18.92
CA THR A 8 13.98 -7.49 19.01
C THR A 8 14.17 -6.30 19.93
N ALA A 9 14.12 -5.09 19.36
CA ALA A 9 14.27 -3.86 20.12
C ALA A 9 13.24 -3.91 21.27
N SER A 10 13.76 -4.13 22.48
CA SER A 10 12.97 -4.28 23.70
C SER A 10 11.94 -3.13 23.74
N PRO A 11 10.70 -3.35 24.23
CA PRO A 11 9.75 -2.29 24.53
C PRO A 11 10.36 -1.11 25.31
N ASP A 12 11.44 -1.40 26.04
CA ASP A 12 12.27 -0.41 26.75
C ASP A 12 12.97 0.58 25.82
N TYR A 13 13.40 0.18 24.61
CA TYR A 13 14.09 1.05 23.66
C TYR A 13 13.18 2.14 23.09
N VAL A 14 11.93 1.79 22.76
CA VAL A 14 10.92 2.75 22.31
C VAL A 14 10.57 3.71 23.44
N SER A 15 10.40 3.18 24.65
CA SER A 15 10.16 3.98 25.85
C SER A 15 11.33 4.93 26.12
N LEU A 16 12.58 4.50 25.93
CA LEU A 16 13.77 5.33 26.07
C LEU A 16 13.85 6.42 24.99
N LEU A 17 13.47 6.14 23.75
CA LEU A 17 13.40 7.12 22.66
C LEU A 17 12.34 8.19 22.90
N ILE A 18 11.14 7.76 23.30
CA ILE A 18 10.04 8.67 23.67
C ILE A 18 10.45 9.50 24.88
N ASN A 19 10.99 8.87 25.94
CA ASN A 19 11.44 9.59 27.13
C ASN A 19 12.61 10.52 26.82
N GLY A 20 13.51 10.16 25.91
CA GLY A 20 14.62 11.00 25.45
C GLY A 20 14.15 12.23 24.68
N LEU A 21 13.16 12.07 23.79
CA LEU A 21 12.51 13.17 23.07
C LEU A 21 11.73 14.07 24.03
N VAL A 22 10.93 13.49 24.94
CA VAL A 22 10.19 14.23 25.97
C VAL A 22 11.15 15.00 26.88
N SER A 23 12.27 14.40 27.27
CA SER A 23 13.29 15.04 28.11
C SER A 23 14.00 16.19 27.37
N LYS A 24 14.35 16.00 26.09
CA LYS A 24 14.92 17.08 25.26
C LYS A 24 13.92 18.23 25.09
N LEU A 25 12.66 17.94 24.79
CA LEU A 25 11.61 18.95 24.66
C LEU A 25 11.33 19.66 25.99
N ARG A 26 11.42 18.96 27.12
CA ARG A 26 11.28 19.55 28.47
C ARG A 26 12.45 20.43 28.82
N VAL A 27 13.68 20.02 28.52
CA VAL A 27 14.89 20.84 28.76
C VAL A 27 14.88 22.08 27.88
N GLU A 28 14.53 21.95 26.60
CA GLU A 28 14.48 23.09 25.68
C GLU A 28 13.27 24.01 25.97
N GLY A 29 12.13 23.42 26.33
CA GLY A 29 10.96 24.13 26.82
C GLY A 29 11.20 24.83 28.16
N SER A 30 12.01 24.27 29.06
CA SER A 30 12.42 24.91 30.32
C SER A 30 13.44 26.03 30.12
N LYS A 31 14.35 25.92 29.15
CA LYS A 31 15.22 27.04 28.75
C LYS A 31 14.41 28.21 28.18
N LYS A 32 13.34 27.93 27.42
CA LYS A 32 12.37 28.95 26.95
C LYS A 32 11.42 29.42 28.05
N ALA A 33 11.08 28.60 29.04
CA ALA A 33 10.30 29.02 30.22
C ALA A 33 11.08 29.91 31.20
N MET A 34 12.41 29.98 31.05
CA MET A 34 13.27 30.98 31.68
C MET A 34 13.49 32.22 30.79
N MET A 35 12.65 32.43 29.77
CA MET A 35 12.25 33.76 29.35
C MET A 35 10.93 34.10 30.05
N PRO A 36 10.76 35.32 30.59
CA PRO A 36 9.51 35.67 31.27
C PRO A 36 8.36 35.46 30.28
N ARG A 37 7.39 34.62 30.63
CA ARG A 37 6.08 34.65 29.98
C ARG A 37 5.51 36.04 30.22
N SER A 38 5.74 36.94 29.28
CA SER A 38 5.16 38.27 29.27
C SER A 38 3.65 38.07 29.35
N ARG A 39 3.07 38.38 30.52
CA ARG A 39 1.65 38.67 30.64
C ARG A 39 1.30 39.58 29.47
N ILE A 40 0.17 39.30 28.84
CA ILE A 40 -0.45 40.22 27.88
C ILE A 40 -0.92 41.45 28.69
N THR A 41 0.04 42.28 29.09
CA THR A 41 -0.16 43.65 29.49
C THR A 41 0.00 44.49 28.23
N PRO A 42 -0.90 45.42 27.93
CA PRO A 42 -0.72 46.35 26.82
C PRO A 42 0.49 47.24 27.15
N LEU A 43 1.67 46.86 26.67
CA LEU A 43 2.93 47.54 26.92
C LEU A 43 3.44 48.15 25.63
N LYS A 44 3.72 49.45 25.70
CA LYS A 44 4.51 50.21 24.73
C LYS A 44 5.76 49.41 24.38
N VAL A 45 5.82 48.94 23.14
CA VAL A 45 6.95 48.18 22.62
C VAL A 45 7.97 49.19 22.12
N GLY A 46 9.14 49.23 22.74
CA GLY A 46 10.31 49.90 22.16
C GLY A 46 10.65 49.23 20.83
N ASP A 47 10.73 50.03 19.76
CA ASP A 47 11.17 49.78 18.38
C ASP A 47 10.74 48.50 17.61
N LYS A 48 10.08 47.52 18.23
CA LYS A 48 9.52 46.36 17.53
C LYS A 48 8.08 46.62 17.15
N THR A 49 7.77 46.51 15.86
CA THR A 49 6.41 46.65 15.37
C THR A 49 5.60 45.39 15.70
N VAL A 50 4.27 45.48 15.78
CA VAL A 50 3.37 44.32 15.96
C VAL A 50 3.64 43.23 14.91
N ARG A 51 4.08 43.65 13.72
CA ARG A 51 4.47 42.76 12.61
C ARG A 51 5.67 41.88 12.97
N ASP A 52 6.63 42.39 13.73
CA ASP A 52 7.83 41.65 14.13
C ASP A 52 7.49 40.57 15.16
N VAL A 53 6.60 40.88 16.10
CA VAL A 53 6.09 39.92 17.09
C VAL A 53 5.31 38.79 16.41
N MET A 54 4.47 39.12 15.43
CA MET A 54 3.71 38.10 14.68
C MET A 54 4.63 37.15 13.90
N ARG A 55 5.68 37.70 13.26
CA ARG A 55 6.69 36.90 12.55
C ARG A 55 7.42 35.94 13.49
N GLU A 56 7.76 36.40 14.69
CA GLU A 56 8.42 35.56 15.70
C GLU A 56 7.52 34.37 16.11
N ILE A 57 6.23 34.63 16.36
CA ILE A 57 5.24 33.57 16.66
C ILE A 57 5.11 32.59 15.49
N ASP A 58 5.03 33.07 14.25
CA ASP A 58 4.91 32.22 13.07
C ASP A 58 6.16 31.35 12.89
N THR A 59 7.35 31.89 13.11
CA THR A 59 8.60 31.11 13.05
C THR A 59 8.66 30.04 14.14
N GLU A 60 8.24 30.37 15.36
CA GLU A 60 8.18 29.40 16.47
C GLU A 60 7.18 28.29 16.17
N ARG A 61 5.99 28.64 15.66
CA ARG A 61 4.97 27.67 15.24
C ARG A 61 5.49 26.76 14.13
N GLN A 62 6.24 27.31 13.18
CA GLN A 62 6.81 26.54 12.08
C GLN A 62 7.84 25.52 12.59
N ILE A 63 8.70 25.91 13.54
CA ILE A 63 9.67 25.00 14.17
C ILE A 63 8.96 23.83 14.87
N PHE A 64 7.91 24.11 15.65
CA PHE A 64 7.16 23.05 16.33
C PHE A 64 6.43 22.12 15.35
N THR A 65 5.88 22.68 14.27
CA THR A 65 5.21 21.88 13.23
C THR A 65 6.21 20.95 12.54
N ALA A 66 7.38 21.46 12.16
CA ALA A 66 8.44 20.66 11.55
C ALA A 66 8.92 19.54 12.48
N ALA A 67 9.16 19.84 13.77
CA ALA A 67 9.60 18.85 14.75
C ALA A 67 8.55 17.75 14.98
N ARG A 68 7.26 18.10 15.00
CA ARG A 68 6.16 17.13 15.09
C ARG A 68 6.15 16.22 13.87
N ASP A 69 6.21 16.81 12.67
CA ASP A 69 6.11 16.05 11.43
C ASP A 69 7.31 15.10 11.28
N GLU A 70 8.51 15.53 11.69
CA GLU A 70 9.70 14.68 11.78
C GLU A 70 9.51 13.53 12.78
N ALA A 71 9.05 13.81 14.00
CA ALA A 71 8.79 12.77 14.99
C ALA A 71 7.73 11.76 14.51
N CYS A 72 6.64 12.24 13.90
CA CYS A 72 5.62 11.39 13.30
C CYS A 72 6.19 10.53 12.17
N GLY A 73 7.04 11.08 11.31
CA GLY A 73 7.72 10.35 10.24
C GLY A 73 8.61 9.23 10.78
N LEU A 74 9.43 9.53 11.79
CA LEU A 74 10.31 8.54 12.43
C LEU A 74 9.52 7.42 13.10
N ILE A 75 8.48 7.75 13.86
CA ILE A 75 7.62 6.77 14.52
C ILE A 75 6.93 5.89 13.48
N THR A 76 6.37 6.47 12.42
CA THR A 76 5.69 5.73 11.36
C THR A 76 6.64 4.76 10.66
N THR A 77 7.85 5.22 10.34
CA THR A 77 8.90 4.38 9.71
C THR A 77 9.32 3.24 10.62
N TYR A 78 9.54 3.51 11.90
CA TYR A 78 9.93 2.48 12.87
C TYR A 78 8.82 1.43 13.09
N VAL A 79 7.59 1.88 13.32
CA VAL A 79 6.45 1.00 13.54
C VAL A 79 6.16 0.15 12.30
N SER A 80 6.20 0.74 11.10
CA SER A 80 6.02 -0.02 9.86
C SER A 80 7.09 -1.08 9.66
N ALA A 81 8.35 -0.81 10.03
CA ALA A 81 9.42 -1.81 9.97
C ALA A 81 9.16 -2.99 10.92
N ILE A 82 8.79 -2.72 12.18
CA ILE A 82 8.46 -3.78 13.16
C ILE A 82 7.26 -4.61 12.71
N LEU A 83 6.18 -3.95 12.27
CA LEU A 83 4.99 -4.65 11.82
C LEU A 83 5.27 -5.51 10.58
N SER A 84 6.13 -5.03 9.67
CA SER A 84 6.58 -5.83 8.53
C SER A 84 7.39 -7.06 8.97
N ASP A 85 8.26 -6.91 9.97
CA ASP A 85 9.09 -8.00 10.49
C ASP A 85 8.25 -9.07 11.20
N LEU A 86 7.40 -8.65 12.13
CA LEU A 86 6.43 -9.53 12.82
C LEU A 86 5.48 -10.21 11.83
N GLY A 87 5.03 -9.47 10.81
CA GLY A 87 4.21 -10.02 9.74
C GLY A 87 4.94 -11.09 8.95
N SER A 88 6.21 -10.86 8.60
CA SER A 88 7.07 -11.83 7.92
C SER A 88 7.23 -13.12 8.74
N GLU A 89 7.56 -13.01 10.03
CA GLU A 89 7.70 -14.16 10.92
C GLU A 89 6.40 -14.94 11.07
N ARG A 90 5.27 -14.24 11.28
CA ARG A 90 3.97 -14.90 11.33
C ARG A 90 3.66 -15.65 10.02
N ASN A 91 4.01 -15.08 8.88
CA ASN A 91 3.77 -15.71 7.59
C ASN A 91 4.62 -16.97 7.42
N LYS A 92 5.87 -17.00 7.90
CA LYS A 92 6.72 -18.21 7.93
C LYS A 92 6.18 -19.32 8.83
N LEU A 93 5.42 -18.96 9.86
CA LEU A 93 4.78 -19.91 10.78
C LEU A 93 3.38 -20.34 10.29
N SER A 94 2.86 -19.73 9.22
CA SER A 94 1.57 -20.11 8.67
C SER A 94 1.68 -21.48 8.01
N PRO A 95 0.74 -22.43 8.24
CA PRO A 95 0.80 -23.77 7.64
C PRO A 95 0.96 -23.77 6.12
N ILE A 96 0.39 -22.75 5.46
CA ILE A 96 0.45 -22.61 4.01
C ILE A 96 1.85 -22.24 3.48
N SER A 97 2.70 -21.65 4.33
CA SER A 97 4.10 -21.34 3.98
C SER A 97 5.02 -22.55 4.05
N CYS A 98 4.56 -23.65 4.66
CA CYS A 98 5.28 -24.91 4.70
C CYS A 98 4.99 -25.80 3.48
N LEU A 99 4.10 -25.37 2.59
CA LEU A 99 3.80 -26.12 1.37
C LEU A 99 4.92 -25.94 0.35
N PRO A 100 5.34 -27.00 -0.36
CA PRO A 100 6.22 -26.89 -1.51
C PRO A 100 5.63 -25.97 -2.58
N ASP A 101 6.51 -25.30 -3.33
CA ASP A 101 6.12 -24.37 -4.39
C ASP A 101 5.20 -25.04 -5.43
N GLU A 102 5.41 -26.33 -5.72
CA GLU A 102 4.59 -27.09 -6.65
C GLU A 102 3.14 -27.22 -6.18
N VAL A 103 2.94 -27.43 -4.87
CA VAL A 103 1.60 -27.54 -4.28
C VAL A 103 0.91 -26.17 -4.29
N LEU A 104 1.65 -25.11 -3.99
CA LEU A 104 1.13 -23.74 -4.07
C LEU A 104 0.73 -23.37 -5.51
N SER A 105 1.57 -23.70 -6.50
CA SER A 105 1.23 -23.51 -7.92
C SER A 105 -0.07 -24.22 -8.31
N LEU A 106 -0.27 -25.47 -7.87
CA LEU A 106 -1.52 -26.21 -8.13
C LEU A 106 -2.74 -25.55 -7.48
N ILE A 107 -2.60 -25.05 -6.25
CA ILE A 107 -3.66 -24.32 -5.55
C ILE A 107 -4.00 -23.02 -6.31
N PHE A 108 -2.98 -22.27 -6.75
CA PHE A 108 -3.17 -21.03 -7.49
C PHE A 108 -3.84 -21.28 -8.84
N GLU A 109 -3.44 -22.33 -9.56
CA GLU A 109 -4.10 -22.74 -10.79
C GLU A 109 -5.56 -23.10 -10.56
N ALA A 110 -5.87 -23.88 -9.54
CA ALA A 110 -7.26 -24.23 -9.20
C ALA A 110 -8.09 -22.98 -8.87
N ALA A 111 -7.52 -22.04 -8.12
CA ALA A 111 -8.18 -20.78 -7.76
C ALA A 111 -8.42 -19.85 -8.96
N CYS A 112 -7.52 -19.85 -9.94
CA CYS A 112 -7.55 -18.94 -11.09
C CYS A 112 -8.15 -19.54 -12.37
N THR A 113 -8.42 -20.85 -12.44
CA THR A 113 -8.94 -21.51 -13.65
C THR A 113 -10.28 -22.24 -13.44
N GLY A 114 -10.79 -22.29 -12.21
CA GLY A 114 -12.08 -22.91 -11.89
C GLY A 114 -13.28 -22.13 -12.43
N GLN A 115 -14.45 -22.73 -12.55
CA GLN A 115 -15.63 -22.09 -13.19
C GLN A 115 -16.10 -20.77 -12.55
N ASN A 116 -15.78 -20.54 -11.27
CA ASN A 116 -16.18 -19.34 -10.51
C ASN A 116 -14.96 -18.46 -10.13
N HIS A 117 -13.89 -18.48 -10.93
CA HIS A 117 -12.71 -17.68 -10.62
C HIS A 117 -12.97 -16.19 -10.90
N SER A 118 -12.56 -15.33 -9.98
CA SER A 118 -12.53 -13.88 -10.22
C SER A 118 -11.35 -13.55 -11.14
N GLN A 119 -11.55 -12.64 -12.10
CA GLN A 119 -10.48 -12.13 -12.96
C GLN A 119 -9.35 -11.45 -12.17
N THR A 120 -9.66 -11.03 -10.94
CA THR A 120 -8.70 -10.41 -10.02
C THR A 120 -7.88 -11.44 -9.22
N ALA A 121 -8.23 -12.73 -9.25
CA ALA A 121 -7.57 -13.75 -8.43
C ALA A 121 -6.05 -13.81 -8.63
N PRO A 122 -5.49 -13.77 -9.85
CA PRO A 122 -4.03 -13.77 -10.05
C PRO A 122 -3.34 -12.56 -9.41
N LEU A 123 -4.00 -11.39 -9.45
CA LEU A 123 -3.51 -10.15 -8.82
C LEU A 123 -3.57 -10.24 -7.30
N ASN A 124 -4.68 -10.75 -6.77
CA ASN A 124 -4.86 -10.93 -5.33
C ASN A 124 -3.81 -11.89 -4.77
N ILE A 125 -3.54 -13.01 -5.45
CA ILE A 125 -2.50 -13.96 -5.07
C ILE A 125 -1.11 -13.30 -5.15
N ALA A 126 -0.82 -12.52 -6.19
CA ALA A 126 0.47 -11.80 -6.32
C ALA A 126 0.62 -10.63 -5.33
N ALA A 127 -0.45 -10.18 -4.68
CA ALA A 127 -0.42 -9.12 -3.67
C ALA A 127 -0.04 -9.63 -2.26
N VAL A 128 -0.01 -10.95 -2.06
CA VAL A 128 0.37 -11.65 -0.81
C VAL A 128 1.91 -11.50 -0.57
N PRO A 129 2.47 -11.90 0.60
CA PRO A 129 3.92 -11.84 0.85
C PRO A 129 4.80 -12.43 -0.26
N ARG A 130 6.07 -12.01 -0.28
CA ARG A 130 7.03 -12.24 -1.38
C ARG A 130 7.04 -13.69 -1.90
N ALA A 131 7.06 -14.68 -1.01
CA ALA A 131 7.05 -16.09 -1.38
C ALA A 131 5.88 -16.47 -2.32
N TRP A 132 4.66 -16.02 -2.02
CA TRP A 132 3.50 -16.30 -2.86
C TRP A 132 3.57 -15.59 -4.20
N ARG A 133 4.04 -14.34 -4.19
CA ARG A 133 4.25 -13.57 -5.42
C ARG A 133 5.25 -14.26 -6.33
N ASP A 134 6.35 -14.75 -5.79
CA ASP A 134 7.41 -15.40 -6.57
C ASP A 134 6.87 -16.69 -7.22
N VAL A 135 6.14 -17.52 -6.46
CA VAL A 135 5.47 -18.72 -6.99
C VAL A 135 4.41 -18.35 -8.04
N ALA A 136 3.59 -17.32 -7.80
CA ALA A 136 2.57 -16.87 -8.74
C ALA A 136 3.18 -16.38 -10.06
N LEU A 137 4.26 -15.60 -10.01
CA LEU A 137 4.98 -15.13 -11.21
C LEU A 137 5.69 -16.29 -11.95
N CYS A 138 6.07 -17.34 -11.21
CA CYS A 138 6.63 -18.58 -11.76
C CYS A 138 5.57 -19.54 -12.32
N THR A 139 4.27 -19.27 -12.14
CA THR A 139 3.17 -20.14 -12.58
C THR A 139 2.43 -19.50 -13.76
N PRO A 140 2.81 -19.73 -15.03
CA PRO A 140 2.28 -18.95 -16.15
C PRO A 140 0.80 -19.21 -16.42
N ARG A 141 0.29 -20.37 -16.00
CA ARG A 141 -1.08 -20.83 -16.24
C ARG A 141 -2.15 -20.02 -15.51
N ILE A 142 -1.80 -19.25 -14.47
CA ILE A 142 -2.77 -18.38 -13.79
C ILE A 142 -2.93 -17.02 -14.50
N TRP A 143 -2.06 -16.70 -15.45
CA TRP A 143 -2.05 -15.42 -16.18
C TRP A 143 -2.68 -15.55 -17.58
N THR A 144 -3.41 -16.62 -17.86
CA THR A 144 -3.88 -16.94 -19.22
C THR A 144 -5.22 -16.30 -19.57
N ALA A 145 -6.00 -15.86 -18.59
CA ALA A 145 -7.26 -15.14 -18.81
C ALA A 145 -6.98 -13.66 -19.12
N ILE A 146 -6.94 -13.33 -20.41
CA ILE A 146 -6.58 -12.01 -20.91
C ILE A 146 -7.84 -11.17 -21.14
N THR A 147 -7.88 -10.00 -20.53
CA THR A 147 -8.92 -8.98 -20.69
C THR A 147 -8.30 -7.66 -21.14
N ILE A 148 -9.13 -6.71 -21.57
CA ILE A 148 -8.69 -5.37 -21.99
C ILE A 148 -7.80 -4.71 -20.92
N PHE A 149 -8.17 -4.86 -19.64
CA PHE A 149 -7.44 -4.27 -18.51
C PHE A 149 -6.20 -5.05 -18.07
N SER A 150 -6.12 -6.35 -18.39
CA SER A 150 -5.04 -7.21 -17.92
C SER A 150 -3.97 -7.49 -18.97
N ALA A 151 -4.24 -7.27 -20.26
CA ALA A 151 -3.39 -7.67 -21.37
C ALA A 151 -1.92 -7.24 -21.22
N SER A 152 -1.67 -5.97 -20.94
CA SER A 152 -0.30 -5.44 -20.81
C SER A 152 0.49 -6.11 -19.68
N LEU A 153 -0.17 -6.55 -18.62
CA LEU A 153 0.45 -7.16 -17.45
C LEU A 153 0.51 -8.69 -17.53
N PHE A 154 -0.51 -9.33 -18.10
CA PHE A 154 -0.69 -10.78 -18.08
C PHE A 154 -0.01 -11.44 -19.28
N LEU A 155 0.05 -10.78 -20.44
CA LEU A 155 0.71 -11.34 -21.63
C LEU A 155 2.20 -11.68 -21.37
N PRO A 156 3.02 -10.79 -20.76
CA PRO A 156 4.40 -11.15 -20.43
C PRO A 156 4.51 -12.29 -19.40
N ARG A 157 3.55 -12.39 -18.48
CA ARG A 157 3.56 -13.37 -17.37
C ARG A 157 3.06 -14.75 -17.77
N SER A 158 2.20 -14.83 -18.78
CA SER A 158 1.68 -16.08 -19.33
C SER A 158 2.73 -16.88 -20.13
N LYS A 159 3.87 -16.26 -20.47
CA LYS A 159 5.02 -16.90 -21.13
C LYS A 159 4.63 -17.65 -22.41
N GLY A 160 4.70 -18.98 -22.42
CA GLY A 160 4.30 -19.83 -23.55
C GLY A 160 2.97 -20.56 -23.32
N ALA A 161 2.25 -20.28 -22.24
CA ALA A 161 0.98 -20.94 -21.95
C ALA A 161 -0.09 -20.52 -22.97
N LEU A 162 -1.06 -21.41 -23.21
CA LEU A 162 -2.23 -21.09 -24.01
C LEU A 162 -3.08 -20.03 -23.32
N ILE A 163 -3.47 -18.99 -24.07
CA ILE A 163 -4.23 -17.84 -23.56
C ILE A 163 -5.69 -17.90 -23.98
N ASP A 164 -6.55 -17.44 -23.07
CA ASP A 164 -7.98 -17.28 -23.25
C ASP A 164 -8.27 -15.78 -23.37
N ILE A 165 -8.81 -15.36 -24.51
CA ILE A 165 -9.12 -13.95 -24.79
C ILE A 165 -10.58 -13.71 -24.47
N ALA A 166 -10.83 -12.83 -23.49
CA ALA A 166 -12.18 -12.38 -23.15
C ALA A 166 -12.41 -10.98 -23.72
N ALA A 167 -13.17 -10.90 -24.82
CA ALA A 167 -13.65 -9.64 -25.34
C ALA A 167 -14.94 -9.24 -24.60
N HIS A 168 -14.88 -8.19 -23.78
CA HIS A 168 -16.08 -7.60 -23.19
C HIS A 168 -16.59 -6.56 -24.19
N SER A 169 -17.85 -6.68 -24.59
CA SER A 169 -18.44 -5.97 -25.74
C SER A 169 -18.64 -4.45 -25.53
N GLU A 170 -18.31 -3.91 -24.36
CA GLU A 170 -18.82 -2.60 -23.93
C GLU A 170 -17.89 -1.41 -24.22
N CYS A 171 -16.64 -1.64 -24.66
CA CYS A 171 -15.69 -0.54 -24.90
C CYS A 171 -15.06 -0.62 -26.29
N SER A 172 -15.39 0.32 -27.17
CA SER A 172 -14.96 0.32 -28.58
C SER A 172 -13.58 0.95 -28.80
N GLU A 173 -13.17 1.93 -28.00
CA GLU A 173 -11.93 2.68 -28.26
C GLU A 173 -10.69 1.88 -27.85
N ASP A 174 -10.73 1.20 -26.69
CA ASP A 174 -9.61 0.40 -26.18
C ASP A 174 -9.50 -0.98 -26.83
N MET A 175 -10.51 -1.42 -27.60
CA MET A 175 -10.51 -2.75 -28.21
C MET A 175 -9.42 -2.91 -29.27
N LEU A 176 -9.11 -1.85 -30.03
CA LEU A 176 -8.06 -1.92 -31.05
C LEU A 176 -6.67 -2.04 -30.42
N ASP A 177 -6.39 -1.26 -29.37
CA ASP A 177 -5.13 -1.35 -28.63
C ASP A 177 -4.98 -2.71 -27.94
N TYR A 178 -6.07 -3.21 -27.36
CA TYR A 178 -6.13 -4.55 -26.79
C TYR A 178 -5.82 -5.64 -27.83
N LEU A 179 -6.45 -5.59 -29.00
CA LEU A 179 -6.20 -6.54 -30.07
C LEU A 179 -4.76 -6.40 -30.59
N ALA A 180 -4.24 -5.18 -30.73
CA ALA A 180 -2.86 -4.95 -31.12
C ALA A 180 -1.86 -5.62 -30.16
N LEU A 181 -2.16 -5.66 -28.85
CA LEU A 181 -1.37 -6.41 -27.86
C LEU A 181 -1.52 -7.93 -27.98
N CYS A 182 -2.72 -8.43 -28.31
CA CYS A 182 -3.00 -9.87 -28.33
C CYS A 182 -2.62 -10.57 -29.63
N LEU A 183 -2.70 -9.87 -30.77
CA LEU A 183 -2.46 -10.41 -32.11
C LEU A 183 -1.07 -11.05 -32.31
N PRO A 184 0.03 -10.50 -31.76
CA PRO A 184 1.34 -11.15 -31.81
C PRO A 184 1.42 -12.53 -31.14
N HIS A 185 0.41 -12.91 -30.37
CA HIS A 185 0.35 -14.16 -29.60
C HIS A 185 -0.74 -15.11 -30.10
N THR A 186 -1.22 -14.95 -31.34
CA THR A 186 -2.29 -15.76 -31.96
C THR A 186 -2.02 -17.26 -32.00
N ASP A 187 -0.75 -17.65 -32.07
CA ASP A 187 -0.28 -19.04 -32.00
C ASP A 187 -0.59 -19.71 -30.66
N ARG A 188 -0.77 -18.91 -29.60
CA ARG A 188 -1.04 -19.38 -28.24
C ARG A 188 -2.51 -19.33 -27.88
N TRP A 189 -3.40 -18.94 -28.78
CA TRP A 189 -4.81 -18.81 -28.43
C TRP A 189 -5.43 -20.19 -28.23
N ARG A 190 -6.15 -20.37 -27.11
CA ARG A 190 -6.93 -21.58 -26.93
C ARG A 190 -8.05 -21.62 -27.99
N PRO A 191 -8.34 -22.78 -28.60
CA PRO A 191 -9.47 -22.91 -29.49
C PRO A 191 -10.74 -22.40 -28.78
N LEU A 192 -11.41 -21.43 -29.39
CA LEU A 192 -12.61 -20.83 -28.84
C LEU A 192 -13.67 -21.93 -28.69
N ASN A 193 -13.88 -22.43 -27.48
CA ASN A 193 -14.94 -23.39 -27.22
C ASN A 193 -16.23 -22.60 -26.94
N PRO A 194 -17.23 -22.68 -27.83
CA PRO A 194 -18.48 -21.91 -27.69
C PRO A 194 -19.29 -22.28 -26.44
N HIS A 195 -18.99 -23.39 -25.77
CA HIS A 195 -19.76 -23.89 -24.63
C HIS A 195 -19.30 -23.40 -23.24
N THR A 196 -18.22 -22.61 -23.15
CA THR A 196 -17.60 -22.26 -21.85
C THR A 196 -17.74 -20.80 -21.41
N GLN A 197 -18.36 -19.93 -22.22
CA GLN A 197 -18.53 -18.52 -21.84
C GLN A 197 -19.87 -18.26 -21.16
N GLN A 198 -20.03 -18.81 -19.95
CA GLN A 198 -20.94 -18.22 -18.98
C GLN A 198 -20.09 -17.70 -17.83
N TRP A 199 -19.42 -16.58 -18.08
CA TRP A 199 -18.81 -15.79 -17.02
C TRP A 199 -19.97 -15.16 -16.24
N SER A 200 -20.16 -15.59 -14.99
CA SER A 200 -21.18 -14.99 -14.12
C SER A 200 -20.90 -13.50 -13.98
N LEU A 201 -21.85 -12.70 -14.43
CA LEU A 201 -21.80 -11.24 -14.55
C LEU A 201 -21.82 -10.51 -13.18
N ASP A 202 -21.57 -11.22 -12.07
CA ASP A 202 -21.84 -10.71 -10.71
C ASP A 202 -20.66 -9.96 -10.08
N ASP A 203 -19.44 -10.04 -10.65
CA ASP A 203 -18.30 -9.22 -10.22
C ASP A 203 -18.19 -7.97 -11.09
N GLY A 204 -19.25 -7.14 -11.10
CA GLY A 204 -19.16 -5.81 -11.69
C GLY A 204 -18.09 -4.97 -10.98
N PRO A 205 -17.29 -4.15 -11.68
CA PRO A 205 -16.41 -3.20 -11.02
C PRO A 205 -17.28 -2.24 -10.21
N VAL A 206 -17.06 -2.16 -8.90
CA VAL A 206 -17.52 -1.02 -8.11
C VAL A 206 -16.72 0.17 -8.62
N CYS A 207 -17.26 0.88 -9.62
CA CYS A 207 -16.87 2.25 -9.90
C CYS A 207 -17.23 3.08 -8.67
N THR A 208 -16.32 3.15 -7.69
CA THR A 208 -16.42 4.15 -6.64
C THR A 208 -16.16 5.49 -7.30
N ASP A 209 -17.23 6.12 -7.78
CA ASP A 209 -17.27 7.55 -8.06
C ASP A 209 -16.94 8.28 -6.75
N ALA A 210 -15.67 8.65 -6.60
CA ALA A 210 -15.23 9.54 -5.54
C ALA A 210 -15.67 10.97 -5.88
N LYS A 211 -16.99 11.23 -5.85
CA LYS A 211 -17.50 12.58 -5.62
C LYS A 211 -17.38 12.87 -4.12
N ALA A 212 -16.28 13.52 -3.77
CA ALA A 212 -16.07 14.13 -2.46
C ALA A 212 -17.25 15.06 -2.13
N THR A 213 -18.20 14.53 -1.36
CA THR A 213 -19.23 15.33 -0.68
C THR A 213 -18.64 15.74 0.66
N VAL A 214 -18.32 17.03 0.76
CA VAL A 214 -17.87 17.69 1.99
C VAL A 214 -18.88 17.43 3.11
N PRO A 215 -18.48 16.93 4.29
CA PRO A 215 -19.40 16.76 5.39
C PRO A 215 -19.73 18.13 6.01
N ARG A 216 -21.00 18.49 5.89
CA ARG A 216 -21.63 19.64 6.54
C ARG A 216 -21.75 19.31 8.03
N GLY A 217 -21.14 20.16 8.87
CA GLY A 217 -20.95 19.93 10.29
C GLY A 217 -22.22 19.94 11.15
N PHE A 218 -22.07 19.31 12.31
CA PHE A 218 -22.89 19.34 13.52
C PHE A 218 -21.94 18.80 14.60
N THR A 219 -21.65 19.42 15.75
CA THR A 219 -22.43 20.20 16.72
C THR A 219 -21.43 20.85 17.69
N GLU A 220 -21.68 22.08 18.15
CA GLU A 220 -21.24 22.52 19.49
C GLU A 220 -22.41 22.38 20.48
N PRO A 221 -22.16 21.97 21.74
CA PRO A 221 -22.95 22.35 22.90
C PRO A 221 -22.54 23.72 23.46
#